data_AF-A0A953PS72-F1
#
_entry.id   AF-A0A953PS72-F1
#
_cell.length_a   1.000
_cell.length_b   1.000
_cell.length_c   1.000
_cell.angle_alpha   90.00
_cell.angle_beta   90.00
_cell.angle_gamma   90.00
#
_symmetry.space_group_name_H-M   'P 1'
#
loop_
_entity.id
_entity.type
_entity.pdbx_description
1 polymer ?
#
loop_
_entity_poly.entity_id
_entity_poly.type
_entity_poly.pdbx_seq_one_letter_code
_entity_poly.pdbx_strand_id
1 'polypeptide(L)'
;QWFSRPPPSTTRPSLRRTKIAHPALYRARRGRRARMLRCEVMSMIATVRQISMTLLDRITADPALIEAIVSYRPPAATPSSDPDAVFSLLPAHMRDAIDQMPADARSKFIAGFAEALSELPGDVQAGLARRGRARTRHAAIEPADVGRELDVEKAWHGVHFLLCGIANEAPPPLGDVVLGGTPIGGDLGYGPARYLDLPRVKAVSDALRALPSATFASRFDADRLEQAGIYPQGWSEADRLDWLADAYSRLRAFYSDSAQGGWAVLLCVR
;
A
#
# COMPACT_ATOMS: atom_id res chain seq x y z
N GLN A 1 -55.39 69.18 -35.00
CA GLN A 1 -54.17 70.00 -34.92
C GLN A 1 -53.02 69.03 -35.12
N TRP A 2 -52.49 68.88 -36.34
CA TRP A 2 -51.38 69.68 -36.91
C TRP A 2 -50.06 69.41 -36.16
N PHE A 3 -49.20 68.51 -36.68
CA PHE A 3 -48.08 68.76 -37.64
C PHE A 3 -46.85 69.40 -36.94
N SER A 4 -45.59 69.00 -37.21
CA SER A 4 -44.97 68.84 -38.55
C SER A 4 -43.89 67.75 -38.68
N ARG A 5 -43.47 67.50 -39.95
CA ARG A 5 -42.26 66.78 -40.44
C ARG A 5 -41.54 67.75 -41.45
N PRO A 6 -40.60 67.38 -42.35
CA PRO A 6 -39.54 66.34 -42.33
C PRO A 6 -38.06 66.84 -42.49
N PRO A 7 -37.32 66.74 -43.64
CA PRO A 7 -36.01 66.04 -43.78
C PRO A 7 -34.86 66.98 -44.29
N PRO A 8 -33.71 66.57 -44.91
CA PRO A 8 -33.21 65.22 -45.30
C PRO A 8 -31.68 64.92 -45.14
N SER A 9 -31.27 63.75 -45.65
CA SER A 9 -29.98 63.33 -46.29
C SER A 9 -28.70 64.17 -46.12
N THR A 10 -27.51 63.59 -45.99
CA THR A 10 -26.86 62.56 -46.86
C THR A 10 -25.91 61.65 -46.02
N THR A 11 -25.03 60.73 -46.47
CA THR A 11 -24.46 60.31 -47.78
C THR A 11 -24.23 58.77 -47.78
N ARG A 12 -23.92 58.17 -48.94
CA ARG A 12 -23.36 56.80 -49.08
C ARG A 12 -22.14 56.85 -50.03
N PRO A 13 -21.05 56.10 -49.74
CA PRO A 13 -20.46 55.31 -50.84
C PRO A 13 -20.08 53.88 -50.42
N SER A 14 -19.78 53.06 -51.43
CA SER A 14 -19.42 51.64 -51.32
C SER A 14 -17.91 51.41 -51.10
N LEU A 15 -17.54 50.29 -50.48
CA LEU A 15 -16.27 49.61 -50.75
C LEU A 15 -16.48 48.15 -51.19
N ARG A 16 -15.51 47.61 -51.93
CA ARG A 16 -15.62 46.37 -52.72
C ARG A 16 -14.89 45.19 -52.05
N ARG A 17 -15.20 43.97 -52.53
CA ARG A 17 -14.44 42.74 -52.27
C ARG A 17 -12.99 42.82 -52.77
N THR A 18 -12.05 42.38 -51.95
CA THR A 18 -10.97 41.40 -52.29
C THR A 18 -10.43 40.82 -50.98
N LYS A 19 -10.63 39.52 -50.70
CA LYS A 19 -9.68 38.42 -51.00
C LYS A 19 -8.25 38.66 -50.48
N ILE A 20 -7.91 38.01 -49.35
CA ILE A 20 -6.65 37.25 -49.18
C ILE A 20 -7.00 35.87 -48.60
N ALA A 21 -6.13 34.90 -48.82
CA ALA A 21 -6.31 33.45 -48.73
C ALA A 21 -6.71 32.90 -47.35
N HIS A 22 -7.58 31.87 -47.35
CA HIS A 22 -7.69 30.90 -46.24
C HIS A 22 -7.74 29.43 -46.76
N PRO A 23 -6.58 28.84 -47.09
CA PRO A 23 -6.35 27.40 -47.19
C PRO A 23 -5.60 26.89 -45.95
N ALA A 24 -5.59 25.60 -45.60
CA ALA A 24 -6.46 24.50 -46.02
C ALA A 24 -6.38 23.35 -45.01
N LEU A 25 -7.41 22.50 -45.02
CA LEU A 25 -7.35 21.04 -44.80
C LEU A 25 -6.31 20.50 -43.79
N TYR A 26 -6.77 20.06 -42.62
CA TYR A 26 -6.27 18.81 -42.06
C TYR A 26 -7.41 17.81 -41.85
N ARG A 27 -7.52 16.83 -42.77
CA ARG A 27 -8.49 15.76 -42.68
C ARG A 27 -8.05 14.72 -41.63
N ALA A 28 -9.05 14.23 -40.90
CA ALA A 28 -9.02 13.18 -39.89
C ALA A 28 -8.13 11.94 -40.14
N ARG A 29 -7.92 11.19 -39.04
CA ARG A 29 -7.39 9.81 -38.91
C ARG A 29 -5.88 9.63 -38.68
N ARG A 30 -5.46 9.83 -37.42
CA ARG A 30 -4.44 9.05 -36.65
C ARG A 30 -4.49 9.55 -35.19
N GLY A 31 -4.68 8.73 -34.15
CA GLY A 31 -5.08 7.33 -34.09
C GLY A 31 -5.62 6.98 -32.69
N ARG A 32 -6.42 5.92 -32.55
CA ARG A 32 -7.07 5.51 -31.27
C ARG A 32 -6.09 4.79 -30.31
N ARG A 33 -4.91 5.37 -30.06
CA ARG A 33 -3.81 4.80 -29.25
C ARG A 33 -3.09 5.82 -28.36
N ALA A 34 -3.75 6.92 -28.00
CA ALA A 34 -3.22 7.95 -27.10
C ALA A 34 -4.08 8.18 -25.83
N ARG A 35 -4.95 7.20 -25.47
CA ARG A 35 -5.76 7.17 -24.24
C ARG A 35 -5.65 5.81 -23.53
N MET A 36 -4.50 5.17 -23.66
CA MET A 36 -4.07 3.97 -22.95
C MET A 36 -2.55 4.10 -22.75
N LEU A 37 -2.17 4.61 -21.58
CA LEU A 37 -0.83 4.71 -20.94
C LEU A 37 -0.87 5.95 -20.03
N ARG A 38 -0.37 5.82 -18.79
CA ARG A 38 -0.39 6.89 -17.76
C ARG A 38 -1.79 7.41 -17.38
N CYS A 39 -2.65 6.48 -16.95
CA CYS A 39 -3.54 6.75 -15.81
C CYS A 39 -3.33 5.66 -14.75
N GLU A 40 -2.08 5.27 -14.54
CA GLU A 40 -1.64 4.61 -13.32
C GLU A 40 -1.59 5.67 -12.22
N VAL A 41 -2.78 6.06 -11.73
CA VAL A 41 -2.89 6.63 -10.39
C VAL A 41 -2.41 5.53 -9.44
N MET A 42 -1.47 5.84 -8.55
CA MET A 42 -0.96 4.87 -7.59
C MET A 42 -2.12 4.27 -6.78
N SER A 43 -2.11 2.95 -6.69
CA SER A 43 -3.25 2.16 -6.27
C SER A 43 -3.23 1.98 -4.76
N MET A 44 -3.87 2.87 -4.02
CA MET A 44 -4.00 2.78 -2.55
C MET A 44 -4.53 1.40 -2.13
N ILE A 45 -3.65 0.57 -1.59
CA ILE A 45 -3.97 -0.70 -0.95
C ILE A 45 -3.63 -0.61 0.54
N ALA A 46 -4.30 -1.41 1.37
CA ALA A 46 -3.94 -1.51 2.78
C ALA A 46 -3.43 -2.89 3.15
N THR A 47 -2.44 -2.90 4.05
CA THR A 47 -1.83 -4.11 4.61
C THR A 47 -1.93 -4.06 6.13
N VAL A 48 -2.23 -5.20 6.74
CA VAL A 48 -2.13 -5.40 8.20
C VAL A 48 -1.19 -6.57 8.49
N ARG A 49 -0.25 -6.37 9.41
CA ARG A 49 0.88 -7.28 9.66
C ARG A 49 1.05 -7.52 11.16
N GLN A 50 1.13 -8.77 11.56
CA GLN A 50 1.46 -9.17 12.93
C GLN A 50 2.92 -8.80 13.23
N ILE A 51 3.15 -8.14 14.37
CA ILE A 51 4.48 -7.80 14.90
C ILE A 51 4.58 -8.24 16.36
N SER A 52 5.76 -8.75 16.76
CA SER A 52 6.00 -9.15 18.15
C SER A 52 5.93 -7.92 19.07
N MET A 53 5.58 -8.11 20.34
CA MET A 53 5.63 -7.01 21.31
C MET A 53 7.05 -6.42 21.41
N THR A 54 8.09 -7.25 21.29
CA THR A 54 9.48 -6.79 21.26
C THR A 54 9.80 -5.97 20.00
N LEU A 55 9.22 -6.29 18.84
CA LEU A 55 9.34 -5.44 17.65
C LEU A 55 8.56 -4.14 17.82
N LEU A 56 7.39 -4.16 18.47
CA LEU A 56 6.64 -2.95 18.81
C LEU A 56 7.44 -2.01 19.75
N ASP A 57 8.08 -2.55 20.79
CA ASP A 57 8.96 -1.79 21.69
C ASP A 57 10.15 -1.19 20.92
N ARG A 58 10.69 -1.92 19.93
CA ARG A 58 11.79 -1.44 19.06
C ARG A 58 11.35 -0.30 18.14
N ILE A 59 10.22 -0.42 17.44
CA ILE A 59 9.76 0.63 16.49
C ILE A 59 9.25 1.89 17.20
N THR A 60 8.72 1.76 18.42
CA THR A 60 8.29 2.92 19.21
C THR A 60 9.49 3.68 19.79
N ALA A 61 10.60 3.00 20.05
CA ALA A 61 11.89 3.61 20.39
C ALA A 61 12.65 4.17 19.17
N ASP A 62 12.60 3.50 18.02
CA ASP A 62 13.20 3.94 16.75
C ASP A 62 12.21 3.82 15.57
N PRO A 63 11.42 4.87 15.29
CA PRO A 63 10.47 4.87 14.18
C PRO A 63 11.10 4.85 12.78
N ALA A 64 12.42 4.98 12.64
CA ALA A 64 13.08 4.85 11.33
C ALA A 64 13.04 3.40 10.80
N LEU A 65 12.85 2.42 11.69
CA LEU A 65 12.73 1.00 11.35
C LEU A 65 11.44 0.66 10.55
N ILE A 66 10.44 1.56 10.54
CA ILE A 66 9.12 1.31 9.92
C ILE A 66 9.21 1.01 8.41
N GLU A 67 9.98 1.77 7.64
CA GLU A 67 10.11 1.55 6.19
C GLU A 67 10.72 0.18 5.87
N ALA A 68 11.71 -0.24 6.66
CA ALA A 68 12.32 -1.56 6.56
C ALA A 68 11.35 -2.69 6.96
N ILE A 69 10.47 -2.47 7.95
CA ILE A 69 9.49 -3.47 8.42
C ILE A 69 8.29 -3.60 7.47
N VAL A 70 7.83 -2.51 6.85
CA VAL A 70 6.80 -2.56 5.80
C VAL A 70 7.34 -3.19 4.52
N SER A 71 8.60 -2.89 4.17
CA SER A 71 9.29 -3.49 3.02
C SER A 71 9.78 -4.92 3.26
N TYR A 72 9.85 -5.38 4.52
CA TYR A 72 10.37 -6.71 4.86
C TYR A 72 9.52 -7.80 4.21
N ARG A 73 10.18 -8.74 3.54
CA ARG A 73 9.57 -9.98 3.08
C ARG A 73 10.26 -11.13 3.80
N PRO A 74 9.55 -11.98 4.56
CA PRO A 74 10.19 -13.14 5.19
C PRO A 74 10.79 -14.03 4.09
N PRO A 75 12.00 -14.60 4.30
CA PRO A 75 12.56 -15.56 3.38
C PRO A 75 11.63 -16.77 3.25
N ALA A 76 11.61 -17.39 2.08
CA ALA A 76 10.82 -18.61 1.86
C ALA A 76 11.21 -19.69 2.88
N ALA A 77 10.24 -20.52 3.29
CA ALA A 77 10.46 -21.56 4.29
C ALA A 77 11.47 -22.65 3.85
N THR A 78 11.76 -22.73 2.54
CA THR A 78 12.90 -23.45 1.98
C THR A 78 14.10 -22.49 1.84
N PRO A 79 15.32 -22.86 2.28
CA PRO A 79 16.50 -22.06 2.01
C PRO A 79 16.75 -21.98 0.49
N SER A 80 16.43 -20.83 -0.09
CA SER A 80 16.77 -20.53 -1.48
C SER A 80 18.27 -20.38 -1.64
N SER A 81 18.81 -20.81 -2.78
CA SER A 81 20.15 -20.47 -3.27
C SER A 81 20.20 -19.00 -3.74
N ASP A 82 19.70 -18.09 -2.89
CA ASP A 82 19.54 -16.67 -3.13
C ASP A 82 20.88 -15.96 -2.86
N PRO A 83 21.45 -15.27 -3.87
CA PRO A 83 22.71 -14.55 -3.72
C PRO A 83 22.74 -13.56 -2.56
N ASP A 84 21.67 -12.80 -2.32
CA ASP A 84 21.67 -11.74 -1.30
C ASP A 84 21.47 -12.31 0.12
N ALA A 85 20.71 -13.41 0.24
CA ALA A 85 20.64 -14.18 1.49
C ALA A 85 22.03 -14.74 1.88
N VAL A 86 22.75 -15.31 0.91
CA VAL A 86 24.14 -15.80 1.08
C VAL A 86 25.11 -14.65 1.39
N PHE A 87 24.97 -13.52 0.70
CA PHE A 87 25.80 -12.32 0.90
C PHE A 87 25.66 -11.80 2.33
N SER A 88 24.45 -11.82 2.92
CA SER A 88 24.20 -11.37 4.30
C SER A 88 25.00 -12.11 5.38
N LEU A 89 25.49 -13.32 5.09
CA LEU A 89 26.27 -14.16 6.00
C LEU A 89 27.74 -13.70 6.11
N LEU A 90 28.21 -12.87 5.18
CA LEU A 90 29.61 -12.45 5.09
C LEU A 90 29.99 -11.36 6.12
N PRO A 91 31.24 -11.37 6.64
CA PRO A 91 31.79 -10.28 7.44
C PRO A 91 31.72 -8.94 6.71
N ALA A 92 31.45 -7.85 7.43
CA ALA A 92 31.29 -6.51 6.85
C ALA A 92 32.44 -6.11 5.90
N HIS A 93 33.70 -6.19 6.37
CA HIS A 93 34.88 -5.89 5.55
C HIS A 93 34.99 -6.70 4.25
N MET A 94 34.33 -7.86 4.17
CA MET A 94 34.31 -8.72 3.00
C MET A 94 33.18 -8.30 2.05
N ARG A 95 32.01 -7.94 2.58
CA ARG A 95 30.90 -7.32 1.81
C ARG A 95 31.34 -6.00 1.19
N ASP A 96 31.97 -5.12 1.97
CA ASP A 96 32.46 -3.81 1.53
C ASP A 96 33.47 -3.96 0.37
N ALA A 97 34.26 -5.04 0.36
CA ALA A 97 35.21 -5.36 -0.71
C ALA A 97 34.54 -6.01 -1.94
N ILE A 98 33.43 -6.72 -1.77
CA ILE A 98 32.66 -7.38 -2.84
C ILE A 98 31.73 -6.40 -3.57
N ASP A 99 31.17 -5.41 -2.87
CA ASP A 99 30.38 -4.34 -3.49
C ASP A 99 31.25 -3.34 -4.29
N GLN A 100 32.58 -3.40 -4.11
CA GLN A 100 33.57 -2.73 -4.98
C GLN A 100 33.99 -3.59 -6.20
N MET A 101 33.50 -4.83 -6.34
CA MET A 101 33.84 -5.69 -7.49
C MET A 101 32.95 -5.41 -8.72
N PRO A 102 33.46 -5.62 -9.94
CA PRO A 102 32.63 -5.72 -11.14
C PRO A 102 31.49 -6.74 -10.96
N ALA A 103 30.31 -6.44 -11.53
CA ALA A 103 29.10 -7.23 -11.28
C ALA A 103 29.21 -8.71 -11.66
N ASP A 104 30.00 -9.06 -12.68
CA ASP A 104 30.26 -10.45 -13.06
C ASP A 104 31.17 -11.17 -12.07
N ALA A 105 32.18 -10.47 -11.52
CA ALA A 105 33.05 -10.98 -10.47
C ALA A 105 32.29 -11.16 -9.14
N ARG A 106 31.46 -10.17 -8.75
CA ARG A 106 30.53 -10.25 -7.61
C ARG A 106 29.61 -11.46 -7.73
N SER A 107 29.01 -11.66 -8.90
CA SER A 107 28.12 -12.82 -9.17
C SER A 107 28.84 -14.17 -9.05
N LYS A 108 30.03 -14.30 -9.64
CA LYS A 108 30.86 -15.52 -9.55
C LYS A 108 31.29 -15.81 -8.11
N PHE A 109 31.69 -14.78 -7.37
CA PHE A 109 32.10 -14.92 -5.97
C PHE A 109 30.95 -15.40 -5.08
N ILE A 110 29.77 -14.79 -5.20
CA ILE A 110 28.61 -15.17 -4.38
C ILE A 110 28.14 -16.59 -4.72
N ALA A 111 28.15 -16.99 -6.01
CA ALA A 111 27.82 -18.35 -6.42
C ALA A 111 28.77 -19.39 -5.79
N GLY A 112 30.09 -19.21 -5.93
CA GLY A 112 31.07 -20.12 -5.34
C GLY A 112 31.06 -20.13 -3.81
N PHE A 113 30.70 -19.02 -3.17
CA PHE A 113 30.51 -18.97 -1.71
C PHE A 113 29.21 -19.67 -1.25
N ALA A 114 28.13 -19.59 -2.03
CA ALA A 114 26.90 -20.35 -1.79
C ALA A 114 27.15 -21.87 -1.88
N GLU A 115 27.88 -22.29 -2.91
CA GLU A 115 28.30 -23.68 -3.13
C GLU A 115 29.16 -24.18 -1.96
N ALA A 116 30.24 -23.46 -1.61
CA ALA A 116 31.11 -23.80 -0.48
C ALA A 116 30.41 -23.78 0.88
N LEU A 117 29.38 -22.95 1.09
CA LEU A 117 28.52 -23.01 2.29
C LEU A 117 27.66 -24.27 2.33
N SER A 118 27.16 -24.72 1.18
CA SER A 118 26.27 -25.89 1.09
C SER A 118 26.96 -27.21 1.45
N GLU A 119 28.27 -27.31 1.24
CA GLU A 119 29.10 -28.47 1.62
C GLU A 119 29.39 -28.55 3.15
N LEU A 120 29.15 -27.47 3.91
CA LEU A 120 29.42 -27.46 5.35
C LEU A 120 28.36 -28.24 6.14
N PRO A 121 28.73 -28.87 7.29
CA PRO A 121 27.77 -29.44 8.23
C PRO A 121 26.68 -28.43 8.65
N GLY A 122 25.42 -28.87 8.75
CA GLY A 122 24.27 -27.99 8.96
C GLY A 122 24.28 -27.21 10.29
N ASP A 123 24.95 -27.73 11.33
CA ASP A 123 25.18 -27.03 12.59
C ASP A 123 26.18 -25.88 12.44
N VAL A 124 27.20 -26.06 11.60
CA VAL A 124 28.19 -25.05 11.19
C VAL A 124 27.56 -24.00 10.29
N GLN A 125 26.74 -24.39 9.30
CA GLN A 125 25.94 -23.45 8.50
C GLN A 125 25.06 -22.58 9.41
N ALA A 126 24.30 -23.19 10.32
CA ALA A 126 23.49 -22.47 11.30
C ALA A 126 24.35 -21.65 12.28
N GLY A 127 25.57 -22.08 12.61
CA GLY A 127 26.53 -21.35 13.43
C GLY A 127 27.05 -20.08 12.76
N LEU A 128 27.42 -20.15 11.47
CA LEU A 128 27.79 -19.01 10.64
C LEU A 128 26.61 -18.03 10.50
N ALA A 129 25.42 -18.53 10.19
CA ALA A 129 24.21 -17.72 10.07
C ALA A 129 23.85 -16.99 11.38
N ARG A 130 24.02 -17.66 12.53
CA ARG A 130 23.88 -17.01 13.86
C ARG A 130 24.96 -15.96 14.10
N ARG A 131 26.22 -16.18 13.68
CA ARG A 131 27.33 -15.21 13.83
C ARG A 131 27.19 -13.99 12.91
N GLY A 132 26.68 -14.16 11.69
CA GLY A 132 26.34 -13.05 10.79
C GLY A 132 25.28 -12.14 11.41
N ARG A 133 24.13 -12.71 11.79
CA ARG A 133 23.04 -11.98 12.48
C ARG A 133 23.50 -11.32 13.79
N ALA A 134 24.35 -11.97 14.58
CA ALA A 134 24.80 -11.44 15.87
C ALA A 134 25.57 -10.10 15.79
N ARG A 135 26.12 -9.72 14.63
CA ARG A 135 26.81 -8.42 14.43
C ARG A 135 25.89 -7.32 13.87
N THR A 136 24.65 -7.65 13.50
CA THR A 136 23.67 -6.72 12.88
C THR A 136 22.50 -6.39 13.82
N ARG A 137 22.65 -6.69 15.13
CA ARG A 137 21.58 -6.72 16.15
C ARG A 137 20.76 -5.45 16.36
N HIS A 138 21.21 -4.28 15.91
CA HIS A 138 20.42 -3.05 15.99
C HIS A 138 19.44 -2.90 14.81
N ALA A 139 19.75 -3.46 13.64
CA ALA A 139 18.99 -3.24 12.39
C ALA A 139 18.27 -4.50 11.87
N ALA A 140 18.61 -5.70 12.34
CA ALA A 140 17.97 -6.93 11.89
C ALA A 140 16.52 -7.07 12.41
N ILE A 141 15.59 -7.34 11.50
CA ILE A 141 14.26 -7.89 11.82
C ILE A 141 14.43 -9.41 11.83
N GLU A 142 14.21 -10.05 12.98
CA GLU A 142 14.29 -11.52 13.05
C GLU A 142 12.99 -12.14 12.48
N PRO A 143 13.02 -13.31 11.81
CA PRO A 143 11.81 -13.93 11.26
C PRO A 143 10.73 -14.32 12.29
N ALA A 144 11.03 -14.24 13.60
CA ALA A 144 10.08 -14.43 14.69
C ALA A 144 9.47 -13.11 15.21
N ASP A 145 10.03 -11.95 14.82
CA ASP A 145 9.52 -10.62 15.18
C ASP A 145 8.33 -10.19 14.30
N VAL A 146 8.12 -10.85 13.16
CA VAL A 146 6.98 -10.63 12.26
C VAL A 146 6.18 -11.92 12.08
N GLY A 147 4.86 -11.82 12.19
CA GLY A 147 3.94 -12.93 11.97
C GLY A 147 3.33 -12.89 10.57
N ARG A 148 2.05 -13.25 10.49
CA ARG A 148 1.25 -13.18 9.27
C ARG A 148 1.08 -11.73 8.77
N GLU A 149 1.02 -11.59 7.45
CA GLU A 149 0.48 -10.42 6.76
C GLU A 149 -0.86 -10.74 6.10
N LEU A 150 -1.74 -9.74 6.03
CA LEU A 150 -2.94 -9.72 5.22
C LEU A 150 -2.97 -8.41 4.41
N ASP A 151 -2.82 -8.53 3.10
CA ASP A 151 -3.20 -7.50 2.16
C ASP A 151 -4.73 -7.52 2.00
N VAL A 152 -5.39 -6.36 2.11
CA VAL A 152 -6.83 -6.21 1.87
C VAL A 152 -7.12 -5.47 0.56
N GLU A 153 -6.10 -5.26 -0.28
CA GLU A 153 -6.21 -4.59 -1.58
C GLU A 153 -6.91 -3.24 -1.41
N LYS A 154 -7.67 -2.81 -2.41
CA LYS A 154 -8.46 -1.57 -2.40
C LYS A 154 -9.71 -1.61 -1.50
N ALA A 155 -9.99 -2.72 -0.83
CA ALA A 155 -11.23 -2.88 -0.03
C ALA A 155 -11.21 -2.06 1.27
N TRP A 156 -10.04 -1.61 1.70
CA TRP A 156 -9.77 -0.98 2.99
C TRP A 156 -10.76 0.13 3.36
N HIS A 157 -11.01 1.08 2.45
CA HIS A 157 -11.85 2.25 2.73
C HIS A 157 -13.34 1.85 2.80
N GLY A 158 -13.79 0.95 1.92
CA GLY A 158 -15.14 0.39 1.96
C GLY A 158 -15.41 -0.41 3.23
N VAL A 159 -14.48 -1.28 3.66
CA VAL A 159 -14.59 -2.02 4.92
C VAL A 159 -14.63 -1.07 6.11
N HIS A 160 -13.74 -0.08 6.17
CA HIS A 160 -13.72 0.93 7.23
C HIS A 160 -15.04 1.71 7.30
N PHE A 161 -15.59 2.13 6.15
CA PHE A 161 -16.86 2.85 6.08
C PHE A 161 -18.05 1.98 6.51
N LEU A 162 -18.12 0.70 6.10
CA LEU A 162 -19.17 -0.23 6.56
C LEU A 162 -19.06 -0.52 8.07
N LEU A 163 -17.86 -0.47 8.66
CA LEU A 163 -17.67 -0.63 10.10
C LEU A 163 -18.08 0.61 10.91
N CYS A 164 -17.72 1.80 10.43
CA CYS A 164 -17.75 3.03 11.22
C CYS A 164 -18.82 4.04 10.81
N GLY A 165 -19.32 3.97 9.57
CA GLY A 165 -20.18 5.00 8.96
C GLY A 165 -19.45 6.32 8.63
N ILE A 166 -18.13 6.34 8.70
CA ILE A 166 -17.24 7.50 8.56
C ILE A 166 -16.11 7.11 7.59
N ALA A 167 -15.74 8.01 6.68
CA ALA A 167 -14.67 7.80 5.69
C ALA A 167 -13.27 7.84 6.34
N ASN A 168 -13.01 8.89 7.12
CA ASN A 168 -11.75 9.15 7.80
C ASN A 168 -11.65 8.36 9.12
N GLU A 169 -10.60 8.63 9.91
CA GLU A 169 -10.40 8.07 11.25
C GLU A 169 -11.67 8.10 12.11
N ALA A 170 -11.93 6.99 12.81
CA ALA A 170 -13.14 6.77 13.60
C ALA A 170 -12.77 6.18 14.97
N PRO A 171 -13.66 6.28 15.99
CA PRO A 171 -13.36 5.79 17.33
C PRO A 171 -13.07 4.27 17.39
N PRO A 172 -12.19 3.84 18.32
CA PRO A 172 -11.99 2.42 18.62
C PRO A 172 -13.27 1.81 19.24
N PRO A 173 -13.46 0.48 19.16
CA PRO A 173 -12.56 -0.51 18.56
C PRO A 173 -12.75 -0.71 17.05
N LEU A 174 -13.81 -0.19 16.43
CA LEU A 174 -14.07 -0.48 15.01
C LEU A 174 -13.24 0.37 14.03
N GLY A 175 -12.92 1.63 14.38
CA GLY A 175 -12.03 2.45 13.55
C GLY A 175 -10.60 1.93 13.49
N ASP A 176 -10.16 1.22 14.53
CA ASP A 176 -8.83 0.62 14.65
C ASP A 176 -8.56 -0.49 13.61
N VAL A 177 -9.59 -1.04 12.96
CA VAL A 177 -9.43 -2.17 12.00
C VAL A 177 -8.57 -1.81 10.79
N VAL A 178 -8.61 -0.54 10.34
CA VAL A 178 -7.93 -0.06 9.12
C VAL A 178 -7.23 1.30 9.34
N LEU A 179 -7.95 2.33 9.81
CA LEU A 179 -7.45 3.71 9.82
C LEU A 179 -7.15 4.29 11.20
N GLY A 180 -7.54 3.63 12.30
CA GLY A 180 -7.28 4.08 13.68
C GLY A 180 -5.85 3.78 14.14
N GLY A 181 -5.71 3.09 15.28
CA GLY A 181 -4.40 2.79 15.86
C GLY A 181 -3.67 3.99 16.43
N THR A 182 -2.34 3.95 16.41
CA THR A 182 -1.45 5.05 16.77
C THR A 182 -0.44 5.27 15.62
N PRO A 183 -0.35 6.47 15.02
CA PRO A 183 0.62 6.77 13.95
C PRO A 183 2.08 6.54 14.37
N ILE A 184 2.91 6.06 13.44
CA ILE A 184 4.32 5.73 13.65
C ILE A 184 5.14 5.79 12.36
N GLY A 185 6.38 6.28 12.44
CA GLY A 185 7.29 6.44 11.30
C GLY A 185 7.02 7.69 10.45
N GLY A 186 7.67 7.77 9.29
CA GLY A 186 7.43 8.80 8.27
C GLY A 186 6.25 8.47 7.37
N ASP A 187 5.92 9.39 6.46
CA ASP A 187 4.89 9.19 5.42
C ASP A 187 5.34 8.12 4.40
N LEU A 188 4.49 7.13 4.17
CA LEU A 188 4.73 6.01 3.24
C LEU A 188 4.03 6.18 1.88
N GLY A 189 3.51 7.39 1.61
CA GLY A 189 2.86 7.79 0.35
C GLY A 189 1.40 8.21 0.53
N TYR A 190 0.74 7.68 1.57
CA TYR A 190 -0.65 7.99 1.93
C TYR A 190 -0.80 8.20 3.46
N GLY A 191 0.25 8.72 4.09
CA GLY A 191 0.36 8.89 5.53
C GLY A 191 1.33 7.90 6.18
N PRO A 192 1.59 8.04 7.49
CA PRO A 192 2.44 7.12 8.24
C PRO A 192 1.76 5.78 8.47
N ALA A 193 2.58 4.76 8.76
CA ALA A 193 2.07 3.52 9.33
C ALA A 193 1.36 3.78 10.67
N ARG A 194 0.53 2.83 11.10
CA ARG A 194 -0.18 2.86 12.39
C ARG A 194 0.03 1.54 13.11
N TYR A 195 -0.01 1.54 14.44
CA TYR A 195 0.05 0.31 15.22
C TYR A 195 -1.11 0.15 16.21
N LEU A 196 -1.35 -1.09 16.60
CA LEU A 196 -2.21 -1.52 17.70
C LEU A 196 -1.39 -2.39 18.65
N ASP A 197 -1.45 -2.07 19.94
CA ASP A 197 -0.93 -2.93 20.99
C ASP A 197 -1.87 -4.13 21.23
N LEU A 198 -1.40 -5.15 21.97
CA LEU A 198 -2.19 -6.35 22.23
C LEU A 198 -3.56 -6.06 22.92
N PRO A 199 -3.69 -5.09 23.86
CA PRO A 199 -4.99 -4.62 24.34
C PRO A 199 -5.94 -4.15 23.24
N ARG A 200 -5.51 -3.28 22.32
CA ARG A 200 -6.37 -2.81 21.22
C ARG A 200 -6.67 -3.93 20.22
N VAL A 201 -5.69 -4.76 19.86
CA VAL A 201 -5.89 -5.94 19.00
C VAL A 201 -6.98 -6.88 19.55
N LYS A 202 -7.01 -7.10 20.87
CA LYS A 202 -8.07 -7.88 21.54
C LYS A 202 -9.44 -7.19 21.46
N ALA A 203 -9.51 -5.89 21.75
CA ALA A 203 -10.74 -5.11 21.65
C ALA A 203 -11.31 -5.10 20.21
N VAL A 204 -10.44 -4.99 19.20
CA VAL A 204 -10.79 -5.12 17.78
C VAL A 204 -11.35 -6.52 17.49
N SER A 205 -10.64 -7.59 17.89
CA SER A 205 -11.09 -8.98 17.71
C SER A 205 -12.47 -9.22 18.35
N ASP A 206 -12.71 -8.71 19.56
CA ASP A 206 -13.99 -8.86 20.24
C ASP A 206 -15.14 -8.11 19.56
N ALA A 207 -14.89 -6.89 19.08
CA ALA A 207 -15.87 -6.12 18.31
C ALA A 207 -16.17 -6.75 16.94
N LEU A 208 -15.14 -7.26 16.25
CA LEU A 208 -15.26 -8.00 14.99
C LEU A 208 -15.97 -9.35 15.17
N ARG A 209 -15.85 -9.99 16.33
CA ARG A 209 -16.63 -11.18 16.71
C ARG A 209 -18.09 -10.82 16.96
N ALA A 210 -18.36 -9.72 17.67
CA ALA A 210 -19.69 -9.23 17.99
C ALA A 210 -20.48 -8.69 16.79
N LEU A 211 -19.83 -8.41 15.66
CA LEU A 211 -20.46 -8.04 14.39
C LEU A 211 -20.43 -9.22 13.40
N PRO A 212 -21.55 -9.92 13.13
CA PRO A 212 -21.61 -11.00 12.14
C PRO A 212 -21.47 -10.48 10.70
N SER A 213 -20.97 -11.31 9.79
CA SER A 213 -20.81 -10.95 8.37
C SER A 213 -22.13 -10.54 7.69
N ALA A 214 -23.28 -11.11 8.10
CA ALA A 214 -24.59 -10.68 7.63
C ALA A 214 -24.95 -9.23 8.06
N THR A 215 -24.57 -8.83 9.28
CA THR A 215 -24.80 -7.49 9.82
C THR A 215 -23.79 -6.46 9.30
N PHE A 216 -22.62 -6.92 8.83
CA PHE A 216 -21.71 -6.09 8.03
C PHE A 216 -22.29 -5.88 6.63
N ALA A 217 -22.71 -6.95 5.95
CA ALA A 217 -23.26 -6.89 4.60
C ALA A 217 -24.55 -6.04 4.53
N SER A 218 -25.42 -6.11 5.55
CA SER A 218 -26.64 -5.29 5.63
C SER A 218 -26.40 -3.79 5.88
N ARG A 219 -25.14 -3.33 5.93
CA ARG A 219 -24.76 -1.90 5.98
C ARG A 219 -24.28 -1.38 4.62
N PHE A 220 -24.14 -2.24 3.62
CA PHE A 220 -23.73 -1.83 2.28
C PHE A 220 -24.82 -1.02 1.59
N ASP A 221 -24.45 0.16 1.12
CA ASP A 221 -25.30 1.13 0.46
C ASP A 221 -24.43 1.86 -0.56
N ALA A 222 -24.49 1.42 -1.83
CA ALA A 222 -23.60 1.89 -2.87
C ALA A 222 -23.68 3.41 -3.07
N ASP A 223 -24.89 3.97 -3.02
CA ASP A 223 -25.10 5.42 -3.17
C ASP A 223 -24.46 6.20 -2.02
N ARG A 224 -24.51 5.69 -0.78
CA ARG A 224 -23.81 6.30 0.35
C ARG A 224 -22.29 6.21 0.26
N LEU A 225 -21.74 5.11 -0.28
CA LEU A 225 -20.28 5.00 -0.48
C LEU A 225 -19.80 5.95 -1.60
N GLU A 226 -20.57 6.15 -2.67
CA GLU A 226 -20.26 7.16 -3.70
C GLU A 226 -20.40 8.59 -3.14
N GLN A 227 -21.48 8.89 -2.43
CA GLN A 227 -21.72 10.23 -1.84
C GLN A 227 -20.67 10.60 -0.79
N ALA A 228 -20.15 9.63 -0.04
CA ALA A 228 -19.05 9.83 0.91
C ALA A 228 -17.65 9.80 0.25
N GLY A 229 -17.56 9.60 -1.07
CA GLY A 229 -16.30 9.63 -1.82
C GLY A 229 -15.36 8.45 -1.55
N ILE A 230 -15.90 7.31 -1.10
CA ILE A 230 -15.12 6.17 -0.61
C ILE A 230 -14.31 5.53 -1.74
N TYR A 231 -12.99 5.41 -1.56
CA TYR A 231 -12.09 4.80 -2.54
C TYR A 231 -12.35 3.27 -2.66
N PRO A 232 -12.41 2.67 -3.87
CA PRO A 232 -11.96 3.20 -5.16
C PRO A 232 -13.04 3.83 -6.06
N GLN A 233 -14.26 4.09 -5.56
CA GLN A 233 -15.46 4.39 -6.36
C GLN A 233 -15.90 3.21 -7.25
N GLY A 234 -17.03 3.36 -7.95
CA GLY A 234 -17.66 2.29 -8.73
C GLY A 234 -18.40 1.28 -7.84
N TRP A 235 -19.07 1.75 -6.79
CA TRP A 235 -19.76 0.91 -5.80
C TRP A 235 -21.07 0.31 -6.30
N SER A 236 -21.63 0.86 -7.39
CA SER A 236 -22.79 0.33 -8.10
C SER A 236 -22.46 -0.79 -9.10
N GLU A 237 -21.19 -1.18 -9.22
CA GLU A 237 -20.80 -2.40 -9.93
C GLU A 237 -21.28 -3.66 -9.18
N ALA A 238 -21.52 -4.74 -9.94
CA ALA A 238 -21.79 -6.05 -9.37
C ALA A 238 -20.65 -6.55 -8.47
N ASP A 239 -20.95 -7.51 -7.60
CA ASP A 239 -20.01 -8.25 -6.75
C ASP A 239 -19.22 -7.40 -5.73
N ARG A 240 -19.42 -6.07 -5.69
CA ARG A 240 -18.78 -5.14 -4.74
C ARG A 240 -19.06 -5.50 -3.28
N LEU A 241 -20.27 -5.97 -2.98
CA LEU A 241 -20.64 -6.43 -1.64
C LEU A 241 -19.87 -7.70 -1.25
N ASP A 242 -19.79 -8.68 -2.15
CA ASP A 242 -19.12 -9.96 -1.88
C ASP A 242 -17.60 -9.79 -1.75
N TRP A 243 -17.01 -8.89 -2.54
CA TRP A 243 -15.61 -8.47 -2.39
C TRP A 243 -15.32 -7.82 -1.04
N LEU A 244 -16.19 -6.91 -0.56
CA LEU A 244 -16.08 -6.35 0.78
C LEU A 244 -16.30 -7.41 1.87
N ALA A 245 -17.17 -8.39 1.64
CA ALA A 245 -17.46 -9.47 2.58
C ALA A 245 -16.30 -10.50 2.71
N ASP A 246 -15.57 -10.78 1.64
CA ASP A 246 -14.31 -11.55 1.69
C ASP A 246 -13.24 -10.80 2.49
N ALA A 247 -12.94 -9.54 2.11
CA ALA A 247 -11.95 -8.71 2.78
C ALA A 247 -12.27 -8.56 4.28
N TYR A 248 -13.55 -8.35 4.62
CA TYR A 248 -14.02 -8.32 6.00
C TYR A 248 -13.83 -9.66 6.71
N SER A 249 -14.21 -10.78 6.10
CA SER A 249 -14.07 -12.11 6.72
C SER A 249 -12.60 -12.49 6.95
N ARG A 250 -11.70 -12.11 6.04
CA ARG A 250 -10.25 -12.25 6.18
C ARG A 250 -9.70 -11.38 7.32
N LEU A 251 -10.17 -10.13 7.47
CA LEU A 251 -9.82 -9.27 8.60
C LEU A 251 -10.30 -9.84 9.94
N ARG A 252 -11.54 -10.35 10.03
CA ARG A 252 -12.05 -11.04 11.24
C ARG A 252 -11.14 -12.19 11.65
N ALA A 253 -10.74 -13.04 10.70
CA ALA A 253 -9.83 -14.15 10.94
C ALA A 253 -8.43 -13.67 11.39
N PHE A 254 -7.88 -12.65 10.72
CA PHE A 254 -6.57 -12.07 11.04
C PHE A 254 -6.52 -11.44 12.45
N TYR A 255 -7.53 -10.68 12.85
CA TYR A 255 -7.57 -10.08 14.18
C TYR A 255 -7.80 -11.12 15.28
N SER A 256 -8.61 -12.16 15.01
CA SER A 256 -8.80 -13.25 15.97
C SER A 256 -7.52 -14.08 16.18
N ASP A 257 -6.79 -14.38 15.10
CA ASP A 257 -5.48 -15.04 15.11
C ASP A 257 -4.43 -14.19 15.86
N SER A 258 -4.35 -12.89 15.54
CA SER A 258 -3.46 -11.94 16.22
C SER A 258 -3.73 -11.85 17.74
N ALA A 259 -5.01 -11.74 18.13
CA ALA A 259 -5.43 -11.63 19.53
C ALA A 259 -5.17 -12.92 20.34
N GLN A 260 -5.25 -14.09 19.70
CA GLN A 260 -4.94 -15.38 20.30
C GLN A 260 -3.43 -15.63 20.41
N GLY A 261 -2.66 -15.31 19.35
CA GLY A 261 -1.21 -15.47 19.32
C GLY A 261 -0.41 -14.47 20.16
N GLY A 262 -1.06 -13.42 20.68
CA GLY A 262 -0.40 -12.40 21.49
C GLY A 262 0.30 -11.30 20.67
N TRP A 263 -0.05 -11.17 19.39
CA TRP A 263 0.58 -10.24 18.46
C TRP A 263 0.05 -8.80 18.62
N ALA A 264 0.95 -7.83 18.45
CA ALA A 264 0.59 -6.48 18.05
C ALA A 264 0.36 -6.45 16.53
N VAL A 265 -0.30 -5.40 16.03
CA VAL A 265 -0.59 -5.26 14.59
C VAL A 265 -0.06 -3.91 14.08
N LEU A 266 0.71 -3.97 12.99
CA LEU A 266 1.06 -2.81 12.17
C LEU A 266 0.08 -2.70 11.01
N LEU A 267 -0.33 -1.47 10.66
CA LEU A 267 -1.25 -1.13 9.58
C LEU A 267 -0.56 -0.12 8.66
N CYS A 268 -0.72 -0.27 7.34
CA CYS A 268 -0.17 0.65 6.34
C CYS A 268 -1.11 0.78 5.15
N VAL A 269 -1.35 2.01 4.69
CA VAL A 269 -1.96 2.31 3.38
C VAL A 269 -0.86 2.87 2.47
N ARG A 270 -0.71 2.33 1.26
CA ARG A 270 0.38 2.66 0.31
C ARG A 270 -0.05 2.40 -1.14
#